data_AF-A0A182SE57-F1
#
_entry.id   AF-A0A182SE57-F1
#
_cell.length_a   1.000
_cell.length_b   1.000
_cell.length_c   1.000
_cell.angle_alpha   90.00
_cell.angle_beta   90.00
_cell.angle_gamma   90.00
#
_symmetry.space_group_name_H-M   'P 1'
#
loop_
_entity.id
_entity.type
_entity.pdbx_description
1 polymer ?
#
loop_
_entity_poly.entity_id
_entity_poly.type
_entity_poly.pdbx_seq_one_letter_code
_entity_poly.pdbx_strand_id
1 'polypeptide(L)'
;MRLQLVALALVAASLSYCLVSATERHGQDPFNDDFLRRVLARARSWKPDTNFQSNVHFHAFRSLKGIGESRTGFKVPIRRYEYVYDIDIPESFDARNHWPNCDSLRAIRNQGTCGSCWAVAAASVMSDRVCIHSNATINVALAAEDLMGCCA
;
A
#
# COMPACT_ATOMS: atom_id res chain seq x y z
N MET A 1 -14.14 35.31 -46.52
CA MET A 1 -14.32 33.85 -46.29
C MET A 1 -13.04 33.13 -45.84
N ARG A 2 -11.88 33.34 -46.47
CA ARG A 2 -10.61 32.67 -46.07
C ARG A 2 -10.10 33.03 -44.68
N LEU A 3 -10.28 34.28 -44.23
CA LEU A 3 -9.82 34.73 -42.90
C LEU A 3 -10.58 34.09 -41.73
N GLN A 4 -11.89 33.84 -41.89
CA GLN A 4 -12.73 33.24 -40.85
C GLN A 4 -12.41 31.75 -40.63
N LEU A 5 -12.07 31.02 -41.70
CA LEU A 5 -11.66 29.61 -41.63
C LEU A 5 -10.32 29.43 -40.90
N VAL A 6 -9.36 30.36 -41.10
CA VAL A 6 -8.08 30.35 -40.39
C VAL A 6 -8.27 30.66 -38.90
N ALA A 7 -9.12 31.62 -38.57
CA ALA A 7 -9.44 31.94 -37.17
C ALA A 7 -10.12 30.77 -36.44
N LEU A 8 -11.07 30.08 -37.08
CA LEU A 8 -11.71 28.88 -36.53
C LEU A 8 -10.72 27.71 -36.36
N ALA A 9 -9.82 27.50 -37.31
CA ALA A 9 -8.79 26.46 -37.21
C ALA A 9 -7.79 26.74 -36.09
N LEU A 10 -7.39 28.01 -35.89
CA LEU A 10 -6.49 28.42 -34.81
C LEU A 10 -7.15 28.29 -33.43
N VAL A 11 -8.44 28.63 -33.31
CA VAL A 11 -9.21 28.47 -32.07
C VAL A 11 -9.45 26.99 -31.75
N ALA A 12 -9.72 26.16 -32.75
CA ALA A 12 -9.84 24.71 -32.56
C ALA A 12 -8.51 24.08 -32.13
N ALA A 13 -7.39 24.48 -32.75
CA ALA A 13 -6.06 23.98 -32.41
C ALA A 13 -5.62 24.39 -30.99
N SER A 14 -5.95 25.60 -30.53
CA SER A 14 -5.63 26.04 -29.16
C SER A 14 -6.51 25.33 -28.12
N LEU A 15 -7.79 25.11 -28.40
CA LEU A 15 -8.68 24.31 -27.56
C LEU A 15 -8.21 22.85 -27.44
N SER A 16 -7.76 22.23 -28.54
CA SER A 16 -7.17 20.89 -28.52
C SER A 16 -5.87 20.83 -27.72
N TYR A 17 -5.02 21.86 -27.80
CA TYR A 17 -3.77 21.93 -27.03
C TYR A 17 -4.02 22.10 -25.52
N CYS A 18 -5.01 22.91 -25.14
CA CYS A 18 -5.42 23.09 -23.74
C CYS A 18 -6.07 21.83 -23.13
N LEU A 19 -6.78 21.03 -23.93
CA LEU A 19 -7.37 19.77 -23.44
C LEU A 19 -6.31 18.70 -23.17
N VAL A 20 -5.22 18.65 -23.95
CA VAL A 20 -4.14 17.65 -23.80
C VAL A 20 -3.22 17.96 -22.61
N SER A 21 -3.08 19.23 -22.23
CA SER A 21 -2.14 19.65 -21.18
C SER A 21 -2.70 19.56 -19.74
N ALA A 22 -3.99 19.26 -19.57
CA ALA A 22 -4.62 19.16 -18.25
C ALA A 22 -4.46 17.80 -17.54
N THR A 23 -3.87 16.78 -18.21
CA THR A 23 -3.84 15.40 -17.71
C THR A 23 -2.45 14.87 -17.34
N GLU A 24 -1.37 15.58 -17.65
CA GLU A 24 -0.02 15.11 -17.31
C GLU A 24 0.44 15.66 -15.95
N ARG A 25 0.86 14.77 -15.06
CA ARG A 25 1.44 15.13 -13.76
C ARG A 25 2.87 15.59 -13.96
N HIS A 26 3.06 16.91 -14.06
CA HIS A 26 4.37 17.55 -14.12
C HIS A 26 4.79 18.08 -12.75
N GLY A 27 6.05 17.87 -12.33
CA GLY A 27 6.60 18.42 -11.08
C GLY A 27 7.55 17.49 -10.31
N GLN A 28 7.99 17.91 -9.12
CA GLN A 28 8.92 17.19 -8.21
C GLN A 28 8.38 15.86 -7.63
N ASP A 29 7.28 15.34 -8.17
CA ASP A 29 6.78 14.02 -7.82
C ASP A 29 7.75 12.95 -8.36
N PRO A 30 8.38 12.14 -7.49
CA PRO A 30 9.24 11.03 -7.95
C PRO A 30 8.47 9.97 -8.78
N PHE A 31 7.14 9.94 -8.72
CA PHE A 31 6.27 8.95 -9.36
C PHE A 31 5.39 9.57 -10.48
N ASN A 32 5.93 10.58 -11.17
CA ASN A 32 5.29 11.20 -12.31
C ASN A 32 5.05 10.23 -13.50
N ASP A 33 4.36 10.72 -14.53
CA ASP A 33 3.90 9.88 -15.65
C ASP A 33 5.06 9.33 -16.50
N ASP A 34 6.20 10.03 -16.54
CA ASP A 34 7.41 9.55 -17.20
C ASP A 34 8.04 8.37 -16.44
N PHE A 35 8.05 8.41 -15.11
CA PHE A 35 8.39 7.25 -14.29
C PHE A 35 7.42 6.09 -14.53
N LEU A 36 6.11 6.34 -14.50
CA LEU A 36 5.10 5.31 -14.74
C LEU A 36 5.29 4.61 -16.10
N ARG A 37 5.52 5.38 -17.18
CA ARG A 37 5.79 4.85 -18.53
C ARG A 37 6.99 3.89 -18.54
N ARG A 38 8.08 4.25 -17.86
CA ARG A 38 9.27 3.39 -17.75
C ARG A 38 9.01 2.08 -17.02
N VAL A 39 8.17 2.10 -15.98
CA VAL A 39 7.81 0.91 -15.20
C VAL A 39 6.86 0.03 -16.01
N LEU A 40 5.83 0.60 -16.65
CA LEU A 40 4.89 -0.11 -17.52
C LEU A 40 5.61 -0.91 -18.62
N ALA A 41 6.62 -0.31 -19.27
CA ALA A 41 7.40 -0.98 -20.31
C ALA A 41 8.17 -2.23 -19.80
N ARG A 42 8.46 -2.31 -18.50
CA ARG A 42 9.26 -3.38 -17.87
C ARG A 42 8.43 -4.37 -17.06
N ALA A 43 7.24 -3.99 -16.61
CA ALA A 43 6.38 -4.86 -15.83
C ALA A 43 5.93 -6.08 -16.67
N ARG A 44 5.75 -7.23 -15.99
CA ARG A 44 5.39 -8.51 -16.64
C ARG A 44 4.28 -9.22 -15.87
N SER A 45 4.55 -9.56 -14.61
CA SER A 45 3.63 -10.29 -13.72
C SER A 45 2.68 -9.39 -12.92
N TRP A 46 2.82 -8.07 -13.04
CA TRP A 46 2.02 -7.09 -12.32
C TRP A 46 1.77 -5.86 -13.20
N LYS A 47 0.71 -5.10 -12.89
CA LYS A 47 0.37 -3.86 -13.60
C LYS A 47 0.59 -2.67 -12.66
N PRO A 48 1.59 -1.80 -12.90
CA PRO A 48 1.74 -0.56 -12.15
C PRO A 48 0.55 0.37 -12.43
N ASP A 49 0.15 1.12 -11.41
CA ASP A 49 -0.94 2.09 -11.49
C ASP A 49 -0.66 3.31 -10.59
N THR A 50 -1.50 4.33 -10.67
CA THR A 50 -1.36 5.60 -9.98
C THR A 50 -2.19 5.64 -8.70
N ASN A 51 -1.76 4.88 -7.68
CA ASN A 51 -2.47 4.82 -6.40
C ASN A 51 -2.45 6.16 -5.62
N PHE A 52 -1.41 6.97 -5.83
CA PHE A 52 -1.28 8.29 -5.18
C PHE A 52 -1.73 9.40 -6.14
N GLN A 53 -2.58 10.30 -5.65
CA GLN A 53 -3.08 11.45 -6.39
C GLN A 53 -1.97 12.48 -6.69
N SER A 54 -2.20 13.37 -7.64
CA SER A 54 -1.23 14.32 -8.24
C SER A 54 -0.71 15.44 -7.32
N ASN A 55 -0.85 15.32 -6.01
CA ASN A 55 -0.51 16.35 -5.02
C ASN A 55 0.20 15.79 -3.76
N VAL A 56 0.69 14.56 -3.81
CA VAL A 56 1.41 13.96 -2.69
C VAL A 56 2.87 14.41 -2.70
N HIS A 57 3.28 15.16 -1.67
CA HIS A 57 4.67 15.61 -1.54
C HIS A 57 5.62 14.45 -1.24
N PHE A 58 6.88 14.58 -1.68
CA PHE A 58 7.90 13.55 -1.47
C PHE A 58 8.06 13.09 -0.01
N HIS A 59 7.90 14.03 0.93
CA HIS A 59 7.94 13.75 2.36
C HIS A 59 6.88 12.72 2.80
N ALA A 60 5.68 12.75 2.23
CA ALA A 60 4.64 11.78 2.55
C ALA A 60 5.10 10.36 2.19
N PHE A 61 5.74 10.15 1.04
CA PHE A 61 6.30 8.84 0.67
C PHE A 61 7.41 8.36 1.62
N ARG A 62 8.22 9.28 2.14
CA ARG A 62 9.22 8.95 3.18
C ARG A 62 8.54 8.53 4.48
N SER A 63 7.50 9.26 4.89
CA SER A 63 6.77 8.96 6.13
C SER A 63 6.09 7.60 6.11
N LEU A 64 5.75 7.03 4.94
CA LEU A 64 5.15 5.70 4.88
C LEU A 64 6.13 4.56 5.27
N LYS A 65 7.44 4.84 5.31
CA LYS A 65 8.48 3.85 5.61
C LYS A 65 8.97 3.98 7.04
N GLY A 66 8.37 3.17 7.93
CA GLY A 66 8.60 3.22 9.37
C GLY A 66 9.57 2.19 9.96
N ILE A 67 10.11 1.28 9.14
CA ILE A 67 10.92 0.16 9.65
C ILE A 67 12.37 0.61 9.81
N GLY A 68 12.93 0.39 11.01
CA GLY A 68 14.34 0.60 11.33
C GLY A 68 15.00 -0.67 11.87
N GLU A 69 16.32 -0.68 11.90
CA GLU A 69 17.09 -1.77 12.53
C GLU A 69 16.97 -1.70 14.06
N SER A 70 16.92 -2.86 14.70
CA SER A 70 16.90 -2.95 16.16
C SER A 70 18.20 -2.41 16.75
N ARG A 71 18.10 -1.42 17.63
CA ARG A 71 19.26 -0.83 18.32
C ARG A 71 19.86 -1.75 19.38
N THR A 72 19.09 -2.73 19.87
CA THR A 72 19.53 -3.64 20.94
C THR A 72 20.21 -4.89 20.39
N GLY A 73 20.15 -5.12 19.07
CA GLY A 73 20.62 -6.36 18.45
C GLY A 73 19.82 -7.60 18.87
N PHE A 74 18.72 -7.43 19.62
CA PHE A 74 17.87 -8.53 20.05
C PHE A 74 17.27 -9.25 18.84
N LYS A 75 17.48 -10.57 18.78
CA LYS A 75 16.92 -11.43 17.74
C LYS A 75 15.85 -12.32 18.37
N VAL A 76 14.64 -12.22 17.83
CA VAL A 76 13.53 -13.07 18.26
C VAL A 76 13.89 -14.54 17.98
N PRO A 77 13.68 -15.48 18.92
CA PRO A 77 13.92 -16.89 18.68
C PRO A 77 13.07 -17.38 17.50
N ILE A 78 13.73 -17.93 16.48
CA ILE A 78 13.03 -18.55 15.35
C ILE A 78 12.51 -19.91 15.80
N ARG A 79 11.19 -20.07 15.86
CA ARG A 79 10.60 -21.40 16.04
C ARG A 79 10.81 -22.20 14.76
N ARG A 80 11.65 -23.24 14.85
CA ARG A 80 11.81 -24.26 13.82
C ARG A 80 11.09 -25.51 14.28
N TYR A 81 10.27 -26.06 13.40
CA TYR A 81 9.69 -27.39 13.59
C TYR A 81 10.66 -28.37 12.94
N GLU A 82 11.29 -29.21 13.77
CA GLU A 82 12.32 -30.16 13.34
C GLU A 82 11.76 -31.25 12.43
N TYR A 83 10.46 -31.54 12.59
CA TYR A 83 9.73 -32.51 11.80
C TYR A 83 8.33 -31.98 11.47
N VAL A 84 8.09 -31.74 10.19
CA VAL A 84 6.75 -31.51 9.62
C VAL A 84 6.33 -32.81 8.95
N TYR A 85 6.19 -33.88 9.73
CA TYR A 85 5.64 -35.14 9.20
C TYR A 85 4.11 -35.07 9.26
N ASP A 86 3.46 -35.56 8.21
CA ASP A 86 2.00 -35.69 8.04
C ASP A 86 1.18 -34.39 7.91
N ILE A 87 1.77 -33.32 7.35
CA ILE A 87 1.00 -32.12 6.98
C ILE A 87 1.07 -31.90 5.47
N ASP A 88 -0.03 -32.19 4.79
CA ASP A 88 -0.24 -31.81 3.39
C ASP A 88 -0.49 -30.30 3.30
N ILE A 89 0.55 -29.54 2.97
CA ILE A 89 0.44 -28.10 2.74
C ILE A 89 -0.28 -27.90 1.40
N PRO A 90 -1.41 -27.15 1.37
CA PRO A 90 -2.16 -26.96 0.14
C PRO A 90 -1.39 -26.09 -0.86
N GLU A 91 -1.64 -26.29 -2.16
CA GLU A 91 -1.08 -25.47 -3.24
C GLU A 91 -1.45 -23.98 -3.10
N SER A 92 -2.62 -23.68 -2.53
CA SER A 92 -3.08 -22.33 -2.23
C SER A 92 -3.68 -22.23 -0.84
N PHE A 93 -3.40 -21.15 -0.13
CA PHE A 93 -3.95 -20.87 1.19
C PHE A 93 -4.32 -19.39 1.34
N ASP A 94 -5.52 -19.13 1.85
CA ASP A 94 -5.98 -17.80 2.24
C ASP A 94 -6.57 -17.86 3.65
N ALA A 95 -5.93 -17.17 4.59
CA ALA A 95 -6.34 -17.15 5.99
C ALA A 95 -7.80 -16.67 6.15
N ARG A 96 -8.28 -15.78 5.29
CA ARG A 96 -9.66 -15.24 5.34
C ARG A 96 -10.72 -16.27 5.00
N ASN A 97 -10.33 -17.32 4.27
CA ASN A 97 -11.20 -18.45 3.93
C ASN A 97 -11.14 -19.54 5.00
N HIS A 98 -9.98 -19.72 5.63
CA HIS A 98 -9.80 -20.73 6.68
C HIS A 98 -10.36 -20.29 8.04
N TRP A 99 -10.28 -19.00 8.36
CA TRP A 99 -10.88 -18.40 9.55
C TRP A 99 -11.89 -17.31 9.16
N PRO A 100 -13.04 -17.68 8.57
CA PRO A 100 -13.98 -16.72 8.02
C PRO A 100 -14.66 -15.85 9.08
N ASN A 101 -14.71 -16.32 10.34
CA ASN A 101 -15.32 -15.62 11.47
C ASN A 101 -14.37 -14.63 12.16
N CYS A 102 -13.15 -14.45 11.64
CA CYS A 102 -12.19 -13.47 12.13
C CYS A 102 -12.17 -12.25 11.23
N ASP A 103 -12.95 -11.23 11.57
CA ASP A 103 -13.11 -10.02 10.76
C ASP A 103 -11.80 -9.26 10.58
N SER A 104 -10.91 -9.33 11.58
CA SER A 104 -9.60 -8.69 11.55
C SER A 104 -8.76 -9.11 10.34
N LEU A 105 -8.89 -10.36 9.85
CA LEU A 105 -8.15 -10.87 8.68
C LEU A 105 -8.53 -10.17 7.38
N ARG A 106 -9.70 -9.51 7.34
CA ARG A 106 -10.20 -8.75 6.18
C ARG A 106 -9.94 -7.25 6.34
N ALA A 107 -9.56 -6.80 7.53
CA ALA A 107 -9.38 -5.39 7.82
C ALA A 107 -8.10 -4.83 7.17
N ILE A 108 -8.27 -3.82 6.32
CA ILE A 108 -7.15 -3.05 5.76
C ILE A 108 -7.02 -1.76 6.56
N ARG A 109 -5.91 -1.62 7.29
CA ARG A 109 -5.66 -0.49 8.19
C ARG A 109 -4.83 0.59 7.50
N ASN A 110 -5.09 1.85 7.83
CA ASN A 110 -4.39 3.00 7.29
C ASN A 110 -3.44 3.57 8.35
N GLN A 111 -2.14 3.59 8.05
CA GLN A 111 -1.11 4.14 8.94
C GLN A 111 -1.03 5.69 8.92
N GLY A 112 -1.70 6.33 7.96
CA GLY A 112 -1.63 7.77 7.72
C GLY A 112 -0.26 8.22 7.23
N THR A 113 0.04 9.50 7.38
CA THR A 113 1.34 10.12 7.06
C THR A 113 2.33 9.93 8.22
N CYS A 114 2.44 8.70 8.71
CA CYS A 114 3.26 8.33 9.87
C CYS A 114 4.07 7.06 9.54
N GLY A 115 5.31 7.01 10.05
CA GLY A 115 6.20 5.85 9.96
C GLY A 115 5.81 4.72 10.91
N SER A 116 4.52 4.41 10.97
CA SER A 116 3.91 3.51 11.96
C SER A 116 3.60 2.13 11.42
N CYS A 117 4.03 1.82 10.19
CA CYS A 117 3.78 0.51 9.56
C CYS A 117 4.21 -0.67 10.44
N TRP A 118 5.28 -0.54 11.23
CA TRP A 118 5.74 -1.57 12.16
C TRP A 118 4.70 -1.88 13.24
N ALA A 119 4.06 -0.84 13.81
CA ALA A 119 3.05 -0.97 14.86
C ALA A 119 1.70 -1.40 14.28
N VAL A 120 1.29 -0.81 13.16
CA VAL A 120 0.04 -1.15 12.48
C VAL A 120 0.05 -2.61 12.01
N ALA A 121 1.15 -3.08 11.41
CA ALA A 121 1.28 -4.47 10.99
C ALA A 121 1.27 -5.43 12.21
N ALA A 122 2.03 -5.11 13.26
CA ALA A 122 2.07 -5.92 14.48
C ALA A 122 0.70 -6.03 15.14
N ALA A 123 0.02 -4.90 15.40
CA ALA A 123 -1.31 -4.89 16.00
C ALA A 123 -2.36 -5.62 15.14
N SER A 124 -2.26 -5.54 13.81
CA SER A 124 -3.14 -6.28 12.90
C SER A 124 -2.96 -7.79 13.04
N VAL A 125 -1.71 -8.29 12.97
CA VAL A 125 -1.43 -9.72 13.16
C VAL A 125 -1.77 -10.20 14.56
N MET A 126 -1.53 -9.39 15.60
CA MET A 126 -1.94 -9.74 16.97
C MET A 126 -3.47 -9.87 17.08
N SER A 127 -4.23 -8.98 16.43
CA SER A 127 -5.69 -9.06 16.39
C SER A 127 -6.15 -10.36 15.72
N ASP A 128 -5.55 -10.71 14.58
CA ASP A 128 -5.82 -11.96 13.86
C ASP A 128 -5.54 -13.18 14.74
N ARG A 129 -4.38 -13.19 15.40
CA ARG A 129 -3.98 -14.32 16.26
C ARG A 129 -4.88 -14.46 17.48
N VAL A 130 -5.31 -13.36 18.11
CA VAL A 130 -6.28 -13.40 19.22
C VAL A 130 -7.58 -14.05 18.75
N CYS A 131 -8.10 -13.67 17.58
CA CYS A 131 -9.31 -14.28 17.04
C CYS A 131 -9.12 -15.76 16.71
N ILE A 132 -8.05 -16.12 16.00
CA ILE A 132 -7.74 -17.50 15.62
C ILE A 132 -7.61 -18.40 16.86
N HIS A 133 -6.82 -17.99 17.85
CA HIS A 133 -6.55 -18.79 19.04
C HIS A 133 -7.70 -18.82 20.04
N SER A 134 -8.64 -17.87 19.97
CA SER A 134 -9.87 -17.87 20.77
C SER A 134 -11.04 -18.58 20.09
N ASN A 135 -10.82 -19.24 18.95
CA ASN A 135 -11.89 -19.82 18.11
C ASN A 135 -13.00 -18.81 17.78
N ALA A 136 -12.60 -17.59 17.39
CA ALA A 136 -13.48 -16.47 17.06
C ALA A 136 -14.37 -15.94 18.21
N THR A 137 -14.14 -16.36 19.46
CA THR A 137 -14.87 -15.81 20.62
C THR A 137 -14.40 -14.40 21.01
N ILE A 138 -13.17 -14.02 20.64
CA ILE A 138 -12.62 -12.68 20.84
C ILE A 138 -12.23 -12.11 19.48
N ASN A 139 -13.02 -11.17 18.98
CA ASN A 139 -12.77 -10.47 17.72
C ASN A 139 -12.58 -8.98 18.02
N VAL A 140 -11.33 -8.58 18.23
CA VAL A 140 -10.96 -7.24 18.68
C VAL A 140 -9.88 -6.67 17.78
N ALA A 141 -10.01 -5.38 17.49
CA ALA A 141 -8.97 -4.61 16.81
C ALA A 141 -8.03 -4.02 17.87
N LEU A 142 -6.84 -4.61 18.04
CA LEU A 142 -5.82 -4.08 18.94
C LEU A 142 -5.33 -2.71 18.47
N ALA A 143 -5.08 -1.82 19.43
CA ALA A 143 -4.70 -0.44 19.19
C ALA A 143 -3.24 -0.37 18.71
N ALA A 144 -3.04 0.04 17.47
CA ALA A 144 -1.68 0.32 16.97
C ALA A 144 -1.11 1.56 17.67
N GLU A 145 -1.97 2.48 18.08
CA GLU A 145 -1.67 3.73 18.78
C GLU A 145 -0.98 3.49 20.12
N ASP A 146 -1.39 2.45 20.84
CA ASP A 146 -0.77 2.06 22.10
C ASP A 146 0.67 1.57 21.87
N LEU A 147 0.87 0.69 20.87
CA LEU A 147 2.22 0.25 20.49
C LEU A 147 3.11 1.43 20.07
N MET A 148 2.57 2.37 19.30
CA MET A 148 3.31 3.56 18.87
C MET A 148 3.66 4.50 20.02
N GLY A 149 2.73 4.73 20.95
CA GLY A 149 2.86 5.74 21.99
C GLY A 149 3.55 5.25 23.26
N CYS A 150 3.51 3.94 23.53
CA CYS A 150 3.91 3.37 24.82
C CYS A 150 5.08 2.39 24.74
N CYS A 151 5.48 1.94 23.55
CA CYS A 151 6.71 1.15 23.35
C CYS A 151 7.89 2.10 23.08
N ALA A 152 8.48 2.64 24.15
CA ALA A 152 9.67 3.51 24.12
C ALA A 152 10.97 2.70 24.21
#